data_AF-A0A2U1PNP6-F1
#
_entry.id   AF-A0A2U1PNP6-F1
#
_cell.length_a   1.000
_cell.length_b   1.000
_cell.length_c   1.000
_cell.angle_alpha   90.00
_cell.angle_beta   90.00
_cell.angle_gamma   90.00
#
_symmetry.space_group_name_H-M   'P 1'
#
loop_
_entity.id
_entity.type
_entity.pdbx_description
1 polymer ?
#
loop_
_entity_poly.entity_id
_entity_poly.type
_entity_poly.pdbx_seq_one_letter_code
_entity_poly.pdbx_strand_id
1 'polypeptide(L)'
;MVLFDAVHGVANHAHKINIDVTLRSKLQDLQPMTQMQDPPLLRLENESYQICLTFVQNLALDRPPFYEESKVESCLVSLCQEVLQFYVELALPENTNELSRGVQPRWLIPLGSGKKRELAARAPLIVVTLQAMCSLGDSAFEKHLASYFPLLSSLIRCEHGSSDVQMALSEMLSSSVGPVLLRSC
;
A
#
# COMPACT_ATOMS: atom_id res chain seq x y z
N MET A 1 20.32 -8.34 0.63
CA MET A 1 18.86 -8.38 0.87
C MET A 1 18.48 -8.76 2.28
N VAL A 2 19.35 -9.39 3.09
CA VAL A 2 19.05 -9.75 4.49
C VAL A 2 18.39 -8.63 5.31
N LEU A 3 18.88 -7.38 5.21
CA LEU A 3 18.26 -6.24 5.90
C LEU A 3 16.84 -5.98 5.40
N PHE A 4 16.63 -5.97 4.08
CA PHE A 4 15.31 -5.84 3.49
C PHE A 4 14.39 -6.96 3.98
N ASP A 5 14.83 -8.22 3.89
CA ASP A 5 14.03 -9.38 4.29
C ASP A 5 13.63 -9.32 5.78
N ALA A 6 14.54 -8.86 6.64
CA ALA A 6 14.27 -8.68 8.06
C ALA A 6 13.25 -7.57 8.34
N VAL A 7 13.42 -6.38 7.73
CA VAL A 7 12.53 -5.24 7.93
C VAL A 7 11.15 -5.49 7.29
N HIS A 8 11.12 -6.10 6.11
CA HIS A 8 9.89 -6.56 5.46
C HIS A 8 9.17 -7.60 6.31
N GLY A 9 9.92 -8.52 6.92
CA GLY A 9 9.42 -9.45 7.92
C GLY A 9 8.71 -8.71 9.07
N VAL A 10 9.35 -7.71 9.68
CA VAL A 10 8.73 -6.90 10.74
C VAL A 10 7.44 -6.24 10.25
N ALA A 11 7.46 -5.63 9.06
CA ALA A 11 6.31 -4.97 8.46
C ALA A 11 5.13 -5.94 8.28
N ASN A 12 5.39 -7.11 7.71
CA ASN A 12 4.38 -8.13 7.42
C ASN A 12 3.79 -8.74 8.71
N HIS A 13 4.61 -8.99 9.73
CA HIS A 13 4.10 -9.47 11.03
C HIS A 13 3.26 -8.41 11.72
N ALA A 14 3.67 -7.13 11.69
CA ALA A 14 2.88 -6.04 12.24
C ALA A 14 1.53 -5.91 11.51
N HIS A 15 1.53 -5.98 10.18
CA HIS A 15 0.32 -5.97 9.35
C HIS A 15 -0.64 -7.12 9.71
N LYS A 16 -0.14 -8.37 9.75
CA LYS A 16 -0.93 -9.56 10.13
C LYS A 16 -1.61 -9.41 11.49
N ILE A 17 -0.91 -8.84 12.48
CA ILE A 17 -1.49 -8.60 13.80
C ILE A 17 -2.54 -7.48 13.73
N ASN A 18 -2.32 -6.42 12.96
CA ASN A 18 -3.27 -5.31 12.82
C ASN A 18 -4.61 -5.75 12.20
N ILE A 19 -4.57 -6.65 11.21
CA ILE A 19 -5.79 -7.15 10.55
C ILE A 19 -6.49 -8.27 11.34
N ASP A 20 -5.81 -8.94 12.27
CA ASP A 20 -6.42 -9.97 13.13
C ASP A 20 -7.17 -9.33 14.31
N VAL A 21 -8.46 -9.08 14.09
CA VAL A 21 -9.37 -8.52 15.10
C VAL A 21 -9.42 -9.39 16.37
N THR A 22 -9.30 -10.71 16.25
CA THR A 22 -9.35 -11.63 17.40
C THR A 22 -8.10 -11.47 18.25
N LEU A 23 -6.92 -11.40 17.61
CA LEU A 23 -5.66 -11.19 18.30
C LEU A 23 -5.59 -9.78 18.94
N ARG A 24 -6.07 -8.75 18.24
CA ARG A 24 -6.15 -7.38 18.78
C ARG A 24 -7.06 -7.30 20.01
N SER A 25 -8.22 -7.96 19.99
CA SER A 25 -9.11 -8.06 21.15
C SER A 25 -8.40 -8.72 22.34
N LYS A 26 -7.74 -9.87 22.13
CA LYS A 26 -7.01 -10.56 23.19
C LYS A 26 -5.87 -9.72 23.78
N LEU A 27 -5.17 -8.94 22.95
CA LEU A 27 -4.13 -8.03 23.42
C LEU A 27 -4.70 -6.91 24.30
N GLN A 28 -5.85 -6.35 23.92
CA GLN A 28 -6.57 -5.36 24.72
C GLN A 28 -7.04 -5.94 26.06
N ASP A 29 -7.53 -7.18 26.07
CA ASP A 29 -7.98 -7.86 27.28
C ASP A 29 -6.83 -8.12 28.28
N LEU A 30 -5.62 -8.37 27.77
CA LEU A 30 -4.42 -8.57 28.59
C LEU A 30 -3.78 -7.27 29.08
N GLN A 31 -4.10 -6.13 28.48
CA GLN A 31 -3.51 -4.82 28.79
C GLN A 31 -3.61 -4.41 30.27
N PRO A 32 -4.75 -4.64 30.98
CA PRO A 32 -4.84 -4.32 32.41
C PRO A 32 -3.93 -5.18 33.28
N MET A 33 -3.67 -6.42 32.87
CA MET A 33 -2.86 -7.38 33.63
C MET A 33 -1.36 -7.15 33.44
N THR A 34 -0.95 -6.72 32.24
CA THR A 34 0.46 -6.53 31.89
C THR A 34 0.99 -5.13 32.25
N GLN A 35 0.09 -4.16 32.50
CA GLN A 35 0.42 -2.73 32.63
C GLN A 35 1.18 -2.17 31.41
N MET A 36 1.14 -2.87 30.27
CA MET A 36 1.78 -2.43 29.03
C MET A 36 0.84 -1.51 28.25
N GLN A 37 1.41 -0.55 27.52
CA GLN A 37 0.64 0.27 26.57
C GLN A 37 0.26 -0.55 25.33
N ASP A 38 -0.80 -0.15 24.62
CA ASP A 38 -1.12 -0.76 23.32
C ASP A 38 0.08 -0.60 22.38
N PRO A 39 0.64 -1.70 21.85
CA PRO A 39 1.79 -1.61 20.98
C PRO A 39 1.43 -0.80 19.72
N PRO A 40 2.29 0.14 19.27
CA PRO A 40 2.02 1.03 18.14
C PRO A 40 2.21 0.30 16.80
N LEU A 41 1.53 -0.83 16.61
CA LEU A 41 1.74 -1.76 15.49
C LEU A 41 1.44 -1.13 14.14
N LEU A 42 0.44 -0.25 14.04
CA LEU A 42 0.14 0.47 12.80
C LEU A 42 1.29 1.40 12.39
N ARG A 43 1.92 2.06 13.37
CA ARG A 43 3.09 2.92 13.11
C ARG A 43 4.28 2.07 12.68
N LEU A 44 4.53 0.96 13.39
CA LEU A 44 5.62 0.03 13.08
C LEU A 44 5.46 -0.56 11.67
N GLU A 45 4.25 -0.99 11.30
CA GLU A 45 3.92 -1.45 9.95
C GLU A 45 4.29 -0.38 8.90
N ASN A 46 3.75 0.84 9.07
CA ASN A 46 3.93 1.91 8.09
C ASN A 46 5.40 2.33 7.94
N GLU A 47 6.10 2.55 9.06
CA GLU A 47 7.51 2.94 9.07
C GLU A 47 8.38 1.84 8.47
N SER A 48 8.09 0.56 8.75
CA SER A 48 8.87 -0.56 8.21
C SER A 48 8.70 -0.72 6.70
N TYR A 49 7.47 -0.62 6.18
CA TYR A 49 7.24 -0.63 4.73
C TYR A 49 7.88 0.58 4.04
N GLN A 50 7.83 1.77 4.66
CA GLN A 50 8.49 2.96 4.13
C GLN A 50 10.01 2.78 4.08
N ILE A 51 10.63 2.21 5.14
CA ILE A 51 12.05 1.87 5.15
C ILE A 51 12.38 0.88 4.03
N CYS A 52 11.54 -0.12 3.79
CA CYS A 52 11.72 -1.08 2.69
C CYS A 52 11.71 -0.37 1.33
N LEU A 53 10.74 0.52 1.08
CA LEU A 53 10.66 1.30 -0.17
C LEU A 53 11.91 2.16 -0.35
N THR A 54 12.28 2.95 0.66
CA THR A 54 13.46 3.82 0.62
C THR A 54 14.74 3.02 0.40
N PHE A 55 14.88 1.87 1.05
CA PHE A 55 16.05 0.99 0.89
C PHE A 55 16.18 0.50 -0.56
N VAL A 56 15.08 0.01 -1.15
CA VAL A 56 15.08 -0.49 -2.53
C VAL A 56 15.33 0.63 -3.54
N GLN A 57 14.75 1.82 -3.33
CA GLN A 57 15.00 2.99 -4.17
C GLN A 57 16.47 3.44 -4.10
N ASN A 58 17.05 3.49 -2.91
CA ASN A 58 18.47 3.85 -2.75
C ASN A 58 19.38 2.82 -3.42
N LEU A 59 19.06 1.53 -3.36
CA LEU A 59 19.82 0.52 -4.11
C LEU A 59 19.78 0.75 -5.63
N ALA A 60 18.63 1.16 -6.18
CA ALA A 60 18.49 1.49 -7.59
C ALA A 60 19.29 2.75 -8.01
N LEU A 61 19.43 3.70 -7.09
CA LEU A 61 20.21 4.93 -7.28
C LEU A 61 21.71 4.69 -7.16
N ASP A 62 22.16 4.07 -6.06
CA ASP A 62 23.58 3.92 -5.72
C ASP A 62 24.28 2.86 -6.59
N ARG A 63 23.54 1.86 -7.08
CA ARG A 63 24.03 0.75 -7.93
C ARG A 63 25.35 0.15 -7.41
N PRO A 64 25.39 -0.36 -6.16
CA PRO A 64 26.60 -0.91 -5.58
C PRO A 64 27.16 -2.12 -6.37
N PRO A 65 28.38 -2.60 -6.10
CA PRO A 65 29.01 -3.69 -6.88
C PRO A 65 28.22 -5.01 -6.94
N PHE A 66 27.34 -5.26 -5.97
CA PHE A 66 26.45 -6.43 -5.88
C PHE A 66 25.03 -6.12 -6.37
N TYR A 67 24.83 -5.01 -7.08
CA TYR A 67 23.54 -4.58 -7.61
C TYR A 67 23.06 -5.53 -8.71
N GLU A 68 21.84 -6.02 -8.54
CA GLU A 68 21.13 -6.84 -9.53
C GLU A 68 19.84 -6.09 -9.92
N GLU A 69 19.85 -5.46 -11.09
CA GLU A 69 18.75 -4.60 -11.56
C GLU A 69 17.40 -5.31 -11.57
N SER A 70 17.34 -6.52 -12.14
CA SER A 70 16.11 -7.32 -12.22
C SER A 70 15.54 -7.66 -10.84
N LYS A 71 16.42 -7.91 -9.86
CA LYS A 71 16.03 -8.23 -8.48
C LYS A 71 15.50 -7.00 -7.75
N VAL A 72 16.14 -5.85 -7.93
CA VAL A 72 15.71 -4.58 -7.33
C VAL A 72 14.38 -4.12 -7.94
N GLU A 73 14.23 -4.21 -9.26
CA GLU A 73 12.96 -3.95 -9.96
C GLU A 73 11.84 -4.86 -9.43
N SER A 74 12.07 -6.18 -9.41
CA SER A 74 11.06 -7.14 -8.92
C SER A 74 10.68 -6.87 -7.46
N CYS A 75 11.66 -6.52 -6.62
CA CYS A 75 11.44 -6.20 -5.23
C CYS A 75 10.55 -4.96 -5.07
N LEU A 76 10.89 -3.87 -5.79
CA LEU A 76 10.12 -2.64 -5.78
C LEU A 76 8.68 -2.86 -6.24
N VAL A 77 8.50 -3.61 -7.33
CA VAL A 77 7.18 -3.92 -7.90
C VAL A 77 6.33 -4.69 -6.91
N SER A 78 6.88 -5.77 -6.33
CA SER A 78 6.16 -6.58 -5.35
C SER A 78 5.76 -5.79 -4.11
N LEU A 79 6.64 -4.91 -3.62
CA LEU A 79 6.39 -4.09 -2.44
C LEU A 79 5.30 -3.05 -2.70
N CYS A 80 5.35 -2.38 -3.85
CA CYS A 80 4.31 -1.43 -4.24
C CYS A 80 2.95 -2.11 -4.37
N GLN A 81 2.89 -3.29 -4.98
CA GLN A 81 1.64 -4.06 -5.09
C GLN A 81 1.08 -4.43 -3.72
N GLU A 82 1.93 -5.00 -2.85
CA GLU A 82 1.54 -5.43 -1.50
C GLU A 82 0.96 -4.26 -0.69
N VAL A 83 1.66 -3.14 -0.65
CA VAL A 83 1.24 -1.96 0.11
C VAL A 83 -0.05 -1.34 -0.43
N LEU A 84 -0.20 -1.24 -1.76
CA LEU A 84 -1.43 -0.74 -2.36
C LEU A 84 -2.61 -1.70 -2.12
N GLN A 85 -2.38 -3.00 -2.19
CA GLN A 85 -3.41 -4.02 -1.94
C GLN A 85 -3.98 -3.88 -0.53
N PHE A 86 -3.13 -3.77 0.51
CA PHE A 86 -3.58 -3.59 1.89
C PHE A 86 -4.45 -2.35 2.08
N TYR A 87 -4.09 -1.25 1.42
CA TYR A 87 -4.86 -0.03 1.50
C TYR A 87 -6.21 -0.15 0.79
N VAL A 88 -6.23 -0.77 -0.39
CA VAL A 88 -7.44 -1.03 -1.18
C VAL A 88 -8.41 -1.93 -0.41
N GLU A 89 -7.93 -3.03 0.17
CA GLU A 89 -8.73 -3.95 0.97
C GLU A 89 -9.36 -3.28 2.20
N LEU A 90 -8.64 -2.34 2.82
CA LEU A 90 -9.17 -1.56 3.93
C LEU A 90 -10.19 -0.51 3.48
N ALA A 91 -9.93 0.14 2.34
CA ALA A 91 -10.70 1.27 1.85
C ALA A 91 -12.02 0.87 1.19
N LEU A 92 -12.05 -0.28 0.51
CA LEU A 92 -13.25 -0.80 -0.13
C LEU A 92 -13.94 -1.82 0.79
N PRO A 93 -15.25 -1.66 1.08
CA PRO A 93 -15.99 -2.66 1.83
C PRO A 93 -16.06 -4.00 1.06
N GLU A 94 -15.96 -5.12 1.78
CA GLU A 94 -16.06 -6.51 1.27
C GLU A 94 -17.34 -6.79 0.44
N ASN A 95 -18.31 -5.88 0.45
CA ASN A 95 -19.61 -6.02 -0.23
C ASN A 95 -19.56 -5.77 -1.74
N THR A 96 -18.39 -5.55 -2.34
CA THR A 96 -18.29 -5.23 -3.78
C THR A 96 -18.17 -6.49 -4.67
N ASN A 97 -18.10 -7.68 -4.08
CA ASN A 97 -18.10 -8.96 -4.82
C ASN A 97 -19.49 -9.62 -4.96
N GLU A 98 -20.57 -8.99 -4.46
CA GLU A 98 -21.93 -9.44 -4.73
C GLU A 98 -22.39 -8.95 -6.13
N LEU A 99 -21.86 -9.59 -7.19
CA LEU A 99 -22.40 -9.54 -8.56
C LEU A 99 -23.78 -10.22 -8.68
N SER A 100 -24.51 -10.40 -7.58
CA SER A 100 -25.78 -11.12 -7.56
C SER A 100 -26.70 -10.61 -6.46
N ARG A 101 -27.22 -9.38 -6.62
CA ARG A 101 -28.63 -9.02 -6.34
C ARG A 101 -28.87 -7.54 -6.67
N GLY A 102 -29.80 -7.30 -7.58
CA GLY A 102 -30.15 -6.01 -8.21
C GLY A 102 -30.68 -4.89 -7.31
N VAL A 103 -30.04 -4.61 -6.18
CA VAL A 103 -30.32 -3.41 -5.38
C VAL A 103 -28.99 -2.79 -4.95
N GLN A 104 -28.46 -1.91 -5.80
CA GLN A 104 -27.48 -0.91 -5.36
C GLN A 104 -28.12 -0.08 -4.24
N PRO A 105 -27.63 -0.12 -2.99
CA PRO A 105 -28.08 0.84 -2.01
C PRO A 105 -27.63 2.21 -2.49
N ARG A 106 -28.59 3.07 -2.87
CA ARG A 106 -28.35 4.48 -3.31
C ARG A 106 -27.67 5.36 -2.25
N TRP A 107 -27.37 4.81 -1.09
CA TRP A 107 -26.76 5.47 0.06
C TRP A 107 -25.58 4.64 0.53
N LEU A 108 -24.38 5.16 0.31
CA LEU A 108 -23.14 4.59 0.81
C LEU A 108 -23.10 4.82 2.32
N ILE A 109 -23.03 3.74 3.09
CA ILE A 109 -22.86 3.82 4.55
C ILE A 109 -21.46 4.38 4.81
N PRO A 110 -21.32 5.50 5.55
CA PRO A 110 -20.01 6.05 5.84
C PRO A 110 -19.12 5.03 6.55
N LEU A 111 -17.84 4.92 6.13
CA LEU A 111 -16.88 4.11 6.88
C LEU A 111 -16.85 4.52 8.36
N GLY A 112 -16.78 3.52 9.24
CA GLY A 112 -16.60 3.74 10.68
C GLY A 112 -15.37 4.59 10.98
N SER A 113 -15.43 5.39 12.03
CA SER A 113 -14.36 6.35 12.42
C SER A 113 -13.00 5.67 12.62
N GLY A 114 -12.97 4.41 13.07
CA GLY A 114 -11.76 3.60 13.18
C GLY A 114 -11.07 3.37 11.83
N LYS A 115 -11.80 2.83 10.84
CA LYS A 115 -11.27 2.58 9.48
C LYS A 115 -10.81 3.88 8.81
N LYS A 116 -11.57 4.98 8.96
CA LYS A 116 -11.16 6.29 8.43
C LYS A 116 -9.84 6.78 9.04
N ARG A 117 -9.65 6.63 10.36
CA ARG A 117 -8.41 6.99 11.04
C ARG A 117 -7.24 6.12 10.57
N GLU A 118 -7.48 4.84 10.36
CA GLU A 118 -6.48 3.89 9.90
C GLU A 118 -6.03 4.19 8.46
N LEU A 119 -6.98 4.47 7.55
CA LEU A 119 -6.68 4.94 6.19
C LEU A 119 -5.86 6.23 6.20
N ALA A 120 -6.24 7.20 7.04
CA ALA A 120 -5.49 8.44 7.18
C ALA A 120 -4.05 8.20 7.69
N ALA A 121 -3.87 7.27 8.64
CA ALA A 121 -2.55 6.93 9.15
C ALA A 121 -1.68 6.19 8.11
N ARG A 122 -2.28 5.40 7.20
CA ARG A 122 -1.57 4.73 6.10
C ARG A 122 -1.30 5.64 4.90
N ALA A 123 -2.01 6.75 4.77
CA ALA A 123 -1.90 7.64 3.60
C ALA A 123 -0.46 8.06 3.23
N PRO A 124 0.43 8.44 4.16
CA PRO A 124 1.80 8.81 3.81
C PRO A 124 2.58 7.68 3.11
N LEU A 125 2.40 6.44 3.57
CA LEU A 125 3.03 5.27 2.96
C LEU A 125 2.53 5.08 1.52
N ILE A 126 1.23 5.27 1.26
CA ILE A 126 0.64 5.14 -0.08
C ILE A 126 1.18 6.22 -1.02
N VAL A 127 1.30 7.46 -0.54
CA VAL A 127 1.91 8.55 -1.32
C VAL A 127 3.33 8.19 -1.74
N VAL A 128 4.17 7.74 -0.80
CA VAL A 128 5.55 7.31 -1.10
C VAL A 128 5.57 6.11 -2.06
N THR A 129 4.61 5.20 -1.94
CA THR A 129 4.48 4.04 -2.83
C THR A 129 4.18 4.46 -4.27
N LEU A 130 3.21 5.37 -4.46
CA LEU A 130 2.86 5.91 -5.78
C LEU A 130 4.04 6.69 -6.39
N GLN A 131 4.77 7.46 -5.59
CA GLN A 131 6.00 8.13 -6.03
C GLN A 131 7.10 7.13 -6.41
N ALA A 132 7.22 6.02 -5.68
CA ALA A 132 8.17 4.97 -6.00
C ALA A 132 7.83 4.28 -7.32
N MET A 133 6.54 4.11 -7.64
CA MET A 133 6.11 3.64 -8.96
C MET A 133 6.49 4.62 -10.07
N CYS A 134 6.36 5.94 -9.86
CA CYS A 134 6.82 6.95 -10.83
C CYS A 134 8.35 6.91 -11.06
N SER A 135 9.11 6.44 -10.07
CA SER A 135 10.57 6.34 -10.19
C SER A 135 11.02 5.16 -11.04
N LEU A 136 10.11 4.25 -11.39
CA LEU A 136 10.36 3.25 -12.43
C LEU A 136 10.45 3.97 -13.78
N GLY A 137 11.47 3.65 -14.58
CA GLY A 137 11.52 4.14 -15.96
C GLY A 137 10.34 3.65 -16.78
N ASP A 138 9.94 4.40 -17.81
CA ASP A 138 8.74 4.15 -18.63
C ASP A 138 8.60 2.69 -19.08
N SER A 139 9.70 2.06 -19.54
CA SER A 139 9.69 0.67 -20.03
C SER A 139 9.46 -0.35 -18.92
N ALA A 140 10.04 -0.14 -17.73
CA ALA A 140 9.83 -0.99 -16.57
C ALA A 140 8.40 -0.81 -16.04
N PHE A 141 7.91 0.42 -15.99
CA PHE A 141 6.53 0.70 -15.59
C PHE A 141 5.51 0.04 -16.54
N GLU A 142 5.69 0.21 -17.86
CA GLU A 142 4.84 -0.39 -18.89
C GLU A 142 4.77 -1.93 -18.77
N LYS A 143 5.92 -2.58 -18.58
CA LYS A 143 6.02 -4.02 -18.37
C LYS A 143 5.17 -4.52 -17.20
N HIS A 144 5.04 -3.73 -16.13
CA HIS A 144 4.29 -4.09 -14.93
C HIS A 144 2.89 -3.46 -14.87
N LEU A 145 2.51 -2.62 -15.84
CA LEU A 145 1.26 -1.87 -15.83
C LEU A 145 0.03 -2.77 -15.69
N ALA A 146 0.02 -3.93 -16.37
CA ALA A 146 -1.07 -4.89 -16.28
C ALA A 146 -1.33 -5.37 -14.84
N SER A 147 -0.28 -5.48 -14.03
CA SER A 147 -0.36 -5.90 -12.63
C SER A 147 -0.77 -4.77 -11.69
N TYR A 148 -0.37 -3.52 -11.99
CA TYR A 148 -0.75 -2.35 -11.20
C TYR A 148 -2.17 -1.86 -11.50
N PHE A 149 -2.64 -2.04 -12.73
CA PHE A 149 -3.88 -1.43 -13.18
C PHE A 149 -5.11 -1.78 -12.31
N PRO A 150 -5.33 -3.04 -11.87
CA PRO A 150 -6.43 -3.36 -10.96
C PRO A 150 -6.37 -2.61 -9.63
N LEU A 151 -5.16 -2.45 -9.07
CA LEU A 151 -4.92 -1.74 -7.80
C LEU A 151 -5.18 -0.24 -7.97
N LEU A 152 -4.66 0.34 -9.06
CA LEU A 152 -4.87 1.76 -9.39
C LEU A 152 -6.34 2.06 -9.65
N SER A 153 -7.03 1.20 -10.39
CA SER A 153 -8.48 1.32 -10.61
C SER A 153 -9.26 1.25 -9.30
N SER A 154 -8.85 0.37 -8.38
CA SER A 154 -9.48 0.27 -7.07
C SER A 154 -9.21 1.51 -6.21
N LEU A 155 -7.98 2.05 -6.23
CA LEU A 155 -7.63 3.31 -5.57
C LEU A 155 -8.45 4.51 -6.06
N ILE A 156 -8.71 4.61 -7.36
CA ILE A 156 -9.58 5.66 -7.94
C ILE A 156 -11.01 5.52 -7.37
N ARG A 157 -11.47 4.29 -7.15
CA ARG A 157 -12.80 4.00 -6.60
C ARG A 157 -12.90 4.22 -5.08
N CYS A 158 -11.78 4.42 -4.39
CA CYS A 158 -11.77 4.66 -2.95
C CYS A 158 -12.33 6.05 -2.60
N GLU A 159 -13.62 6.12 -2.29
CA GLU A 159 -14.31 7.37 -1.93
C GLU A 159 -13.86 7.99 -0.60
N HIS A 160 -13.23 7.18 0.27
CA HIS A 160 -12.76 7.60 1.58
C HIS A 160 -11.23 7.69 1.67
N GLY A 161 -10.56 7.79 0.52
CA GLY A 161 -9.12 8.01 0.48
C GLY A 161 -8.73 9.38 1.05
N SER A 162 -7.50 9.48 1.56
CA SER A 162 -6.89 10.78 1.87
C SER A 162 -6.78 11.65 0.61
N SER A 163 -6.97 12.96 0.74
CA SER A 163 -6.75 13.93 -0.35
C SER A 163 -5.34 13.82 -0.94
N ASP A 164 -4.36 13.55 -0.08
CA ASP A 164 -2.96 13.45 -0.47
C ASP A 164 -2.72 12.22 -1.35
N VAL A 165 -3.43 11.12 -1.07
CA VAL A 165 -3.40 9.90 -1.88
C VAL A 165 -4.01 10.16 -3.25
N GLN A 166 -5.14 10.88 -3.32
CA GLN A 166 -5.78 11.22 -4.60
C GLN A 166 -4.91 12.16 -5.45
N MET A 167 -4.24 13.13 -4.81
CA MET A 167 -3.29 14.02 -5.48
C MET A 167 -2.09 13.24 -6.03
N ALA A 168 -1.44 12.42 -5.20
CA ALA A 168 -0.30 11.60 -5.63
C ALA A 168 -0.69 10.60 -6.73
N LEU A 169 -1.90 10.04 -6.68
CA LEU A 169 -2.43 9.16 -7.72
C LEU A 169 -2.59 9.91 -9.05
N SER A 170 -3.18 11.11 -9.01
CA SER A 170 -3.34 11.95 -10.20
C SER A 170 -1.99 12.33 -10.82
N GLU A 171 -1.01 12.69 -10.00
CA GLU A 171 0.35 13.00 -10.44
C GLU A 171 1.01 11.78 -11.09
N MET A 172 0.92 10.61 -10.45
CA MET A 172 1.48 9.36 -10.98
C MET A 172 0.86 8.95 -12.31
N LEU A 173 -0.48 9.01 -12.44
CA LEU A 173 -1.15 8.70 -13.70
C LEU A 173 -0.71 9.66 -14.82
N SER A 174 -0.57 10.94 -14.50
CA SER A 174 -0.14 11.96 -15.48
C SER A 174 1.31 11.74 -15.92
N SER A 175 2.21 11.38 -15.00
CA SER A 175 3.64 11.22 -15.27
C SER A 175 4.00 9.88 -15.88
N SER A 176 3.31 8.79 -15.51
CA SER A 176 3.74 7.41 -15.82
C SER A 176 2.83 6.72 -16.84
N VAL A 177 1.50 6.96 -16.79
CA VAL A 177 0.56 6.36 -17.75
C VAL A 177 0.45 7.20 -19.02
N GLY A 178 0.44 8.53 -18.89
CA GLY A 178 0.39 9.46 -20.03
C GLY A 178 1.44 9.16 -21.12
N PRO A 179 2.74 9.10 -20.78
CA PRO A 179 3.79 8.83 -21.78
C PRO A 179 3.68 7.46 -22.44
N VAL A 180 3.29 6.41 -21.71
CA VAL A 180 3.14 5.04 -22.25
C VAL A 180 2.01 5.00 -23.29
N LEU A 181 0.88 5.63 -23.00
CA LEU A 181 -0.26 5.70 -23.93
C LEU A 181 0.07 6.56 -25.16
N LEU A 182 0.80 7.66 -24.99
CA LEU A 182 1.14 8.57 -26.09
C LEU A 182 2.21 8.04 -27.04
N ARG A 183 3.06 7.10 -26.60
CA ARG A 183 4.03 6.40 -27.47
C ARG A 183 3.42 5.25 -28.27
N SER A 184 2.22 4.81 -27.89
CA SER A 184 1.50 3.70 -28.54
C SER A 184 0.59 4.15 -29.68
N CYS A 185 0.52 5.46 -29.94
CA CYS A 185 -0.24 6.11 -31.02
C CYS A 185 0.71 6.61 -32.12
#